data_AF-A0AAV4SQM9-F1
#
_entry.id   AF-A0AAV4SQM9-F1
#
_cell.length_a   1.000
_cell.length_b   1.000
_cell.length_c   1.000
_cell.angle_alpha   90.00
_cell.angle_beta   90.00
_cell.angle_gamma   90.00
#
_symmetry.space_group_name_H-M   'P 1'
#
loop_
_entity.id
_entity.type
_entity.pdbx_description
1 polymer ?
#
loop_
_entity_poly.entity_id
_entity_poly.type
_entity_poly.pdbx_seq_one_letter_code
_entity_poly.pdbx_strand_id
1 'polypeptide(L)'
;MIVSFIVALITAPLELIYWIKWLITYAVIRFCKSLYHKRFELYDINALGDPIKLGYLVPPLEKELESPRPDSQLLESADEVFFYGVNSKSECLLVRIARGFNQTACAWIYLKLANGKTYNLTESTGVQQSSKGNANSLRAENCRCTTCVP
;
A
#
# COMPACT_ATOMS: atom_id res chain seq x y z
N MET A 1 37.15 -20.93 -16.95
CA MET A 1 35.72 -21.31 -17.06
C MET A 1 34.78 -20.11 -16.91
N ILE A 2 34.88 -19.30 -15.85
CA ILE A 2 34.01 -18.13 -15.65
C ILE A 2 34.16 -17.08 -16.77
N VAL A 3 35.40 -16.80 -17.18
CA VAL A 3 35.68 -15.82 -18.26
C VAL A 3 35.10 -16.26 -19.60
N SER A 4 35.20 -17.56 -19.95
CA SER A 4 34.60 -18.13 -21.17
C SER A 4 33.07 -18.06 -21.13
N PHE A 5 32.47 -18.20 -19.96
CA PHE A 5 31.03 -18.09 -19.76
C PHE A 5 30.55 -16.64 -19.97
N ILE A 6 31.31 -15.66 -19.48
CA ILE A 6 31.01 -14.22 -19.65
C ILE A 6 31.14 -13.82 -21.12
N VAL A 7 32.18 -14.27 -21.83
CA VAL A 7 32.36 -13.98 -23.27
C VAL A 7 31.24 -14.59 -24.09
N ALA A 8 30.85 -15.84 -23.83
CA ALA A 8 29.73 -16.51 -24.50
C ALA A 8 28.38 -15.84 -24.22
N LEU A 9 28.19 -15.28 -23.02
CA LEU A 9 26.98 -14.53 -22.66
C LEU A 9 26.87 -13.20 -23.42
N ILE A 10 28.01 -12.55 -23.70
CA ILE A 10 28.09 -11.27 -24.44
C ILE A 10 27.97 -11.51 -25.96
N THR A 11 28.39 -12.68 -26.46
CA THR A 11 28.22 -13.08 -27.87
C THR A 11 26.93 -13.85 -28.15
N ALA A 12 26.11 -14.12 -27.12
CA ALA A 12 24.81 -14.75 -27.30
C ALA A 12 23.95 -13.85 -28.20
N PRO A 13 23.28 -14.41 -29.23
CA PRO A 13 22.43 -13.62 -30.12
C PRO A 13 21.37 -12.91 -29.26
N LEU A 14 21.15 -11.62 -29.53
CA LEU A 14 20.19 -10.78 -28.80
C LEU A 14 18.81 -11.44 -28.68
N GLU A 15 18.44 -12.27 -29.66
CA GLU A 15 17.26 -13.13 -29.67
C GLU A 15 17.21 -14.10 -28.48
N LEU A 16 18.31 -14.79 -28.16
CA LEU A 16 18.36 -15.74 -27.04
C LEU A 16 18.18 -15.00 -25.72
N ILE A 17 18.80 -13.83 -25.56
CA ILE A 17 18.60 -12.96 -24.39
C ILE A 17 17.14 -12.49 -24.30
N TYR A 18 16.51 -12.14 -25.42
CA TYR A 18 15.10 -11.78 -25.48
C TYR A 18 14.19 -12.92 -25.03
N TRP A 19 14.39 -14.13 -25.56
CA TRP A 19 13.60 -15.31 -25.18
C TRP A 19 13.77 -15.69 -23.71
N ILE A 20 14.99 -15.61 -23.17
CA ILE A 20 15.23 -15.84 -21.73
C ILE A 20 14.48 -14.80 -20.89
N LYS A 21 14.57 -13.51 -21.23
CA LYS A 21 13.81 -12.46 -20.52
C LYS A 21 12.31 -12.70 -20.61
N TRP A 22 11.80 -13.05 -21.80
CA TRP A 22 10.38 -13.36 -22.00
C TRP A 22 9.94 -14.54 -21.13
N LEU A 23 10.73 -15.62 -21.08
CA LEU A 23 10.45 -16.79 -20.25
C LEU A 23 10.42 -16.44 -18.77
N ILE A 24 11.40 -15.64 -18.29
CA ILE A 24 11.45 -15.17 -16.91
C ILE A 24 10.23 -14.30 -16.60
N THR A 25 9.92 -13.32 -17.43
CA THR A 25 8.75 -12.45 -17.25
C THR A 25 7.45 -13.25 -17.25
N TYR A 26 7.30 -14.19 -18.18
CA TYR A 26 6.14 -15.08 -18.24
C TYR A 26 6.00 -15.94 -16.97
N ALA A 27 7.10 -16.53 -16.50
CA ALA A 27 7.11 -17.32 -15.27
C ALA A 27 6.75 -16.49 -14.04
N VAL A 28 7.32 -15.28 -13.91
CA VAL A 28 7.01 -14.35 -12.82
C VAL A 28 5.54 -13.94 -12.86
N ILE A 29 5.01 -13.55 -14.02
CA ILE A 29 3.60 -13.18 -14.17
C ILE A 29 2.72 -14.36 -13.77
N ARG A 30 3.04 -15.58 -14.22
CA ARG A 30 2.22 -16.77 -13.91
C ARG A 30 2.29 -17.13 -12.43
N PHE A 31 3.45 -17.00 -11.80
CA PHE A 31 3.62 -17.25 -10.37
C PHE A 31 2.92 -16.19 -9.52
N CYS A 32 3.11 -14.90 -9.83
CA CYS A 32 2.37 -13.81 -9.19
C CYS A 32 0.86 -13.97 -9.40
N LYS A 33 0.42 -14.30 -10.62
CA LYS A 33 -0.99 -14.57 -10.91
C LYS A 33 -1.49 -15.70 -10.02
N SER A 34 -0.77 -16.80 -9.86
CA SER A 34 -1.16 -17.90 -8.95
C SER A 34 -1.25 -17.48 -7.47
N LEU A 35 -0.28 -16.69 -6.99
CA LEU A 35 -0.26 -16.23 -5.59
C LEU A 35 -1.34 -15.19 -5.29
N TYR A 36 -1.59 -14.26 -6.22
CA TYR A 36 -2.52 -13.15 -6.04
C TYR A 36 -3.90 -13.39 -6.69
N HIS A 37 -4.15 -14.55 -7.32
CA HIS A 37 -5.38 -14.80 -8.09
C HIS A 37 -6.65 -14.82 -7.25
N LYS A 38 -6.53 -15.11 -5.96
CA LYS A 38 -7.67 -15.44 -5.09
C LYS A 38 -8.71 -14.33 -4.99
N ARG A 39 -8.34 -13.06 -5.22
CA ARG A 39 -9.26 -11.92 -5.19
C ARG A 39 -10.05 -11.69 -6.49
N PHE A 40 -9.57 -12.13 -7.64
CA PHE A 40 -10.13 -11.74 -8.94
C PHE A 40 -11.07 -12.78 -9.58
N GLU A 41 -11.12 -14.01 -9.07
CA GLU A 41 -12.01 -15.07 -9.57
C GLU A 41 -13.31 -15.21 -8.74
N LEU A 42 -13.53 -14.32 -7.78
CA LEU A 42 -14.69 -14.36 -6.89
C LEU A 42 -16.01 -14.01 -7.58
N TYR A 43 -15.93 -13.27 -8.69
CA TYR A 43 -17.07 -12.73 -9.41
C TYR A 43 -17.09 -13.23 -10.85
N ASP A 44 -18.25 -13.70 -11.30
CA ASP A 44 -18.49 -14.12 -12.68
C ASP A 44 -19.88 -13.66 -13.11
N ILE A 45 -19.90 -12.70 -14.04
CA ILE A 45 -21.12 -12.09 -14.58
C ILE A 45 -21.96 -13.14 -15.33
N ASN A 46 -21.35 -14.24 -15.78
CA ASN A 46 -22.02 -15.29 -16.54
C ASN A 46 -22.52 -16.45 -15.65
N ALA A 47 -22.28 -16.41 -14.33
CA ALA A 47 -22.71 -17.45 -13.40
C ALA A 47 -24.20 -17.33 -13.04
N LEU A 48 -25.07 -17.57 -14.03
CA LEU A 48 -26.54 -17.56 -13.87
C LEU A 48 -26.98 -18.51 -12.75
N GLY A 49 -27.67 -17.95 -11.75
CA GLY A 49 -28.22 -18.69 -10.61
C GLY A 49 -27.33 -18.78 -9.37
N ASP A 50 -26.11 -18.23 -9.40
CA ASP A 50 -25.24 -18.15 -8.22
C ASP A 50 -25.21 -16.71 -7.67
N PRO A 51 -25.93 -16.41 -6.57
CA PRO A 51 -26.00 -15.06 -6.02
C PRO A 51 -24.66 -14.55 -5.46
N ILE A 52 -23.73 -15.45 -5.12
CA ILE A 52 -22.42 -15.07 -4.60
C ILE A 52 -21.52 -14.62 -5.75
N LYS A 53 -21.44 -15.39 -6.83
CA LYS A 53 -20.62 -15.04 -8.01
C LYS A 53 -21.14 -13.84 -8.78
N LEU A 54 -22.46 -13.64 -8.78
CA LEU A 54 -23.08 -12.46 -9.38
C LEU A 54 -22.91 -11.19 -8.52
N GLY A 55 -22.36 -11.31 -7.30
CA GLY A 55 -22.12 -10.18 -6.40
C GLY A 55 -23.35 -9.68 -5.64
N TYR A 56 -24.44 -10.46 -5.60
CA TYR A 56 -25.59 -10.14 -4.72
C TYR A 56 -25.29 -10.43 -3.25
N LEU A 57 -24.42 -11.40 -2.97
CA LEU A 57 -23.95 -11.75 -1.63
C LEU A 57 -22.43 -11.67 -1.59
N VAL A 58 -21.88 -11.14 -0.49
CA VAL A 58 -20.42 -11.06 -0.28
C VAL A 58 -19.84 -12.47 -0.17
N PRO A 59 -18.87 -12.85 -1.03
CA PRO A 59 -18.18 -14.11 -0.93
C PRO A 59 -17.51 -14.33 0.44
N PRO A 60 -17.62 -15.52 1.05
CA PRO A 60 -16.99 -15.81 2.34
C PRO A 60 -15.48 -15.57 2.35
N LEU A 61 -14.80 -15.86 1.22
CA LEU A 61 -13.38 -15.62 1.06
C LEU A 61 -13.03 -14.13 1.10
N GLU A 62 -13.87 -13.25 0.54
CA GLU A 62 -13.65 -11.80 0.60
C GLU A 62 -13.77 -11.30 2.04
N LYS A 63 -14.78 -11.77 2.76
CA LYS A 63 -14.96 -11.49 4.19
C LYS A 63 -13.76 -11.93 5.02
N GLU A 64 -13.17 -13.09 4.71
CA GLU A 64 -11.94 -13.56 5.36
C GLU A 64 -10.74 -12.67 5.00
N LEU A 65 -10.60 -12.27 3.74
CA LEU A 65 -9.52 -11.41 3.27
C LEU A 65 -9.60 -9.98 3.80
N GLU A 66 -10.81 -9.48 4.10
CA GLU A 66 -11.05 -8.17 4.73
C GLU A 66 -11.02 -8.24 6.26
N SER A 67 -11.02 -9.44 6.84
CA SER A 67 -10.99 -9.59 8.28
C SER A 67 -9.72 -8.98 8.89
N PRO A 68 -9.81 -8.39 10.10
CA PRO A 68 -8.63 -7.88 10.79
C PRO A 68 -7.57 -8.98 10.91
N ARG A 69 -6.36 -8.72 10.43
CA ARG A 69 -5.24 -9.64 10.58
C ARG A 69 -4.84 -9.77 12.05
N PRO A 70 -4.37 -10.94 12.49
CA PRO A 70 -3.91 -11.13 13.87
C PRO A 70 -2.69 -10.26 14.18
N ASP A 71 -2.58 -9.81 15.43
CA ASP A 71 -1.54 -8.88 15.88
C ASP A 71 -0.10 -9.33 15.58
N SER A 72 0.14 -10.64 15.51
CA SER A 72 1.44 -11.22 15.13
C SER A 72 1.83 -10.91 13.69
N GLN A 73 0.87 -10.85 12.76
CA GLN A 73 1.11 -10.50 11.36
C GLN A 73 1.14 -8.98 11.14
N LEU A 74 0.57 -8.21 12.06
CA LEU A 74 0.59 -6.74 12.04
C LEU A 74 2.00 -6.16 12.27
N LEU A 75 2.94 -6.95 12.81
CA LEU A 75 4.31 -6.51 13.09
C LEU A 75 5.13 -6.31 11.80
N GLU A 76 4.85 -7.15 10.79
CA GLU A 76 5.57 -7.20 9.50
C GLU A 76 4.82 -6.47 8.37
N SER A 77 3.58 -6.06 8.60
CA SER A 77 2.76 -5.36 7.61
C SER A 77 2.76 -3.85 7.83
N ALA A 78 3.00 -3.08 6.77
CA ALA A 78 2.76 -1.65 6.77
C ALA A 78 1.39 -1.34 6.16
N ASP A 79 0.61 -0.50 6.83
CA ASP A 79 -0.66 0.02 6.30
C ASP A 79 -0.51 1.52 6.05
N GLU A 80 -1.10 2.00 4.97
CA GLU A 80 -1.06 3.41 4.62
C GLU A 80 -2.43 3.89 4.13
N VAL A 81 -2.83 5.04 4.66
CA VAL A 81 -3.96 5.81 4.19
C VAL A 81 -3.44 7.16 3.73
N PHE A 82 -3.73 7.50 2.47
CA PHE A 82 -3.25 8.71 1.82
C PHE A 82 -4.41 9.47 1.20
N PHE A 83 -4.55 10.74 1.57
CA PHE A 83 -5.51 11.66 0.98
C PHE A 83 -4.80 12.93 0.51
N TYR A 84 -5.17 13.40 -0.67
CA TYR A 84 -4.72 14.68 -1.19
C TYR A 84 -5.92 15.45 -1.75
N GLY A 85 -5.88 16.77 -1.64
CA GLY A 85 -6.91 17.64 -2.17
C GLY A 85 -6.36 19.01 -2.51
N VAL A 86 -6.78 19.55 -3.64
CA VAL A 86 -6.44 20.91 -4.07
C VAL A 86 -7.73 21.64 -4.43
N ASN A 87 -7.84 22.91 -4.05
CA ASN A 87 -9.00 23.74 -4.40
C ASN A 87 -8.71 24.75 -5.51
N SER A 88 -9.73 25.48 -5.96
CA SER A 88 -9.63 26.50 -7.03
C SER A 88 -8.72 27.68 -6.69
N LYS A 89 -8.36 27.87 -5.42
CA LYS A 89 -7.45 28.92 -4.94
C LYS A 89 -6.00 28.40 -4.77
N SER A 90 -5.68 27.23 -5.35
CA SER A 90 -4.37 26.57 -5.20
C SER A 90 -3.99 26.23 -3.76
N GLU A 91 -4.96 26.15 -2.86
CA GLU A 91 -4.75 25.61 -1.51
C GLU A 91 -4.68 24.10 -1.62
N CYS A 92 -3.74 23.50 -0.89
CA CYS A 92 -3.45 22.08 -0.97
C CYS A 92 -3.43 21.48 0.43
N LEU A 93 -4.11 20.36 0.61
CA LEU A 93 -4.04 19.52 1.79
C LEU A 93 -3.53 18.14 1.37
N LEU A 94 -2.53 17.65 2.09
CA LEU A 94 -1.92 16.35 1.88
C LEU A 94 -1.82 15.68 3.25
N VAL A 95 -2.46 14.54 3.40
CA VAL A 95 -2.50 13.78 4.64
C VAL A 95 -2.07 12.35 4.36
N ARG A 96 -1.06 11.90 5.10
CA ARG A 96 -0.58 10.52 5.09
C ARG A 96 -0.62 10.01 6.52
N ILE A 97 -1.33 8.91 6.74
CA ILE A 97 -1.34 8.18 8.00
C ILE A 97 -0.86 6.78 7.68
N ALA A 98 0.29 6.40 8.22
CA ALA A 98 0.87 5.11 8.01
C ALA A 98 1.11 4.41 9.34
N ARG A 99 0.97 3.09 9.34
CA ARG A 99 1.45 2.22 10.40
C ARG A 99 2.67 1.50 9.87
N GLY A 100 3.83 1.80 10.44
CA GLY A 100 5.08 1.13 10.12
C GLY A 100 5.27 -0.16 10.93
N PHE A 101 6.40 -0.81 10.70
CA PHE A 101 6.83 -1.98 11.48
C PHE A 101 6.80 -1.68 12.99
N ASN A 102 6.53 -2.69 13.81
CA ASN A 102 6.41 -2.60 15.26
C ASN A 102 5.25 -1.71 15.77
N GLN A 103 4.14 -1.62 15.03
CA GLN A 103 2.94 -0.88 15.43
C GLN A 103 3.16 0.63 15.66
N THR A 104 4.19 1.18 15.02
CA THR A 104 4.48 2.62 15.09
C THR A 104 3.57 3.34 14.10
N ALA A 105 2.69 4.21 14.58
CA ALA A 105 1.90 5.07 13.72
C ALA A 105 2.70 6.35 13.42
N CYS A 106 2.77 6.70 12.13
CA CYS A 106 3.35 7.93 11.62
C CYS A 106 2.24 8.71 10.90
N ALA A 107 2.00 9.94 11.34
CA ALA A 107 1.14 10.87 10.63
C ALA A 107 1.97 12.01 10.06
N TRP A 108 1.73 12.30 8.79
CA TRP A 108 2.32 13.42 8.07
C TRP A 108 1.20 14.25 7.45
N ILE A 109 1.17 15.55 7.78
CA ILE A 109 0.15 16.47 7.30
C ILE A 109 0.85 17.69 6.73
N TYR A 110 0.56 17.99 5.47
CA TYR A 110 1.02 19.18 4.79
C TYR A 110 -0.18 20.01 4.32
N LEU A 111 -0.17 21.29 4.64
CA LEU A 111 -1.20 22.25 4.26
C LEU A 111 -0.55 23.49 3.64
N LYS A 112 -1.02 23.88 2.46
CA LYS A 112 -0.66 25.12 1.78
C LYS A 112 -1.90 25.99 1.62
N LEU A 113 -1.84 27.22 2.10
CA LEU A 113 -2.91 28.22 1.98
C LEU A 113 -2.72 29.11 0.74
N ALA A 114 -3.78 29.83 0.36
CA ALA A 114 -3.79 30.69 -0.82
C ALA A 114 -2.81 31.87 -0.71
N ASN A 115 -2.49 32.28 0.51
CA ASN A 115 -1.49 33.33 0.79
C ASN A 115 -0.03 32.82 0.66
N GLY A 116 0.18 31.59 0.20
CA GLY A 116 1.50 30.98 0.06
C GLY A 116 2.07 30.41 1.35
N LYS A 117 1.39 30.58 2.50
CA LYS A 117 1.85 30.04 3.78
C LYS A 117 1.66 28.53 3.82
N THR A 118 2.70 27.83 4.27
CA THR A 118 2.70 26.37 4.40
C THR A 118 2.80 25.95 5.86
N TYR A 119 2.09 24.89 6.21
CA TYR A 119 2.13 24.22 7.51
C TYR A 119 2.48 22.76 7.27
N ASN A 120 3.40 22.24 8.06
CA ASN A 120 3.83 20.85 7.98
C ASN A 120 3.88 20.27 9.38
N LEU A 121 3.21 19.15 9.59
CA LEU A 121 3.45 18.28 10.73
C LEU A 121 4.50 17.26 10.31
N THR A 122 5.77 17.58 10.54
CA THR A 122 6.89 16.66 10.39
C THR A 122 6.80 15.57 11.44
N GLU A 123 6.09 14.50 11.09
CA GLU A 123 6.18 13.16 11.69
C GLU A 123 5.90 13.11 13.20
N SER A 124 4.64 12.87 13.57
CA SER A 124 4.30 12.41 14.91
C SER A 124 4.44 10.90 14.97
N THR A 125 5.44 10.39 15.67
CA THR A 125 5.54 8.97 16.01
C THR A 125 4.76 8.70 17.29
N GLY A 126 3.80 7.79 17.22
CA GLY A 126 3.01 7.34 18.35
C GLY A 126 2.87 5.82 18.34
N VAL A 127 2.86 5.20 19.52
CA VAL A 127 2.50 3.78 19.64
C VAL A 127 0.98 3.67 19.58
N GLN A 128 0.47 2.80 18.71
CA GLN A 128 -0.96 2.52 18.61
C GLN A 128 -1.44 1.89 19.93
N GLN A 129 -2.19 2.64 20.75
CA GLN A 129 -2.81 2.07 21.94
C GLN A 129 -3.96 1.15 21.52
N SER A 130 -3.99 -0.06 22.10
CA SER A 130 -5.12 -0.99 21.93
C SER A 130 -6.39 -0.30 22.40
N SER A 131 -7.31 -0.05 21.45
CA SER A 131 -8.62 0.53 21.73
C SER A 131 -9.49 -0.48 22.47
N LYS A 132 -9.27 -0.65 23.78
CA LYS A 132 -10.35 -1.05 24.69
C LYS A 132 -11.31 0.12 24.74
N GLY A 133 -12.44 -0.01 24.05
CA GLY A 133 -13.41 1.04 23.78
C GLY A 133 -13.63 1.97 24.98
N ASN A 134 -13.05 3.16 24.88
CA ASN A 134 -13.56 4.37 25.49
C ASN A 134 -13.14 5.50 24.57
N ALA A 135 -14.12 6.00 23.81
CA ALA A 135 -13.97 7.18 22.97
C ALA A 135 -13.79 8.39 23.88
N ASN A 136 -12.55 8.64 24.32
CA ASN A 136 -12.12 9.91 24.88
C ASN A 136 -10.58 9.96 24.82
N SER A 137 -10.06 11.06 24.26
CA SER A 137 -8.65 11.46 24.28
C SER A 137 -7.70 10.70 23.33
N LEU A 138 -7.68 11.13 22.05
CA LEU A 138 -6.41 11.22 21.32
C LEU A 138 -5.54 12.28 22.03
N ARG A 139 -4.69 11.84 22.96
CA ARG A 139 -3.72 12.73 23.60
C ARG A 139 -2.48 12.80 22.70
N ALA A 140 -2.47 13.79 21.82
CA ALA A 140 -1.26 14.23 21.14
C ALA A 140 -0.37 14.98 22.15
N GLU A 141 0.28 14.25 23.04
CA GLU A 141 1.34 14.84 23.86
C GLU A 141 2.55 15.11 22.95
N ASN A 142 2.90 16.40 22.84
CA ASN A 142 4.03 16.98 22.10
C ASN A 142 3.97 17.04 20.57
N CYS A 143 2.93 17.68 20.02
CA CYS A 143 3.03 18.29 18.69
C CYS A 143 3.66 19.68 18.80
N ARG A 144 5.00 19.77 18.64
CA ARG A 144 5.69 21.06 18.52
C ARG A 144 5.58 21.52 17.07
N CYS A 145 4.62 22.40 16.77
CA CYS A 145 4.50 23.04 15.46
C CYS A 145 5.70 23.96 15.21
N THR A 146 6.68 23.50 14.44
CA THR A 146 7.73 24.39 13.90
C THR A 146 7.18 25.12 12.69
N THR A 147 6.88 26.40 12.86
CA THR A 147 6.65 27.33 11.75
C THR A 147 7.95 27.52 10.97
N CYS A 148 8.03 27.00 9.75
CA CYS A 148 9.03 27.46 8.78
C CYS A 148 8.50 28.75 8.15
N VAL A 149 9.07 29.88 8.55
CA VAL A 149 8.98 31.18 7.85
C VAL A 149 10.16 31.21 6.85
N PRO A 150 9.98 31.73 5.63
CA PRO A 150 10.92 31.61 4.50
C PRO A 150 12.37 32.00 4.79
#